data_AF-A0A1C7GTE6-F1
#
_entry.id   AF-A0A1C7GTE6-F1
#
_cell.length_a   1.000
_cell.length_b   1.000
_cell.length_c   1.000
_cell.angle_alpha   90.00
_cell.angle_beta   90.00
_cell.angle_gamma   90.00
#
_symmetry.space_group_name_H-M   'P 1'
#
loop_
_entity.id
_entity.type
_entity.pdbx_description
1 polymer ?
#
loop_
_entity_poly.entity_id
_entity_poly.type
_entity_poly.pdbx_seq_one_letter_code
_entity_poly.pdbx_strand_id
1 'polypeptide(L)'
;MNIKIEGGRPVFYGEPVRVTHTDVTGGENMTVNGQTVKRVTGNRTEYTLNADEMNAIGWTIDGSVHQPHWKQLENVKDTFFRGAGCGAKISEDIQSMKSSMESLADGFFDGEVTESELADKFQALAEKFIGICKEKQYPFPMLTGMDEAAMSFAYDCFRGAILKSAVQHNNAEGSELASKHNRDWHYYNSDYYYKSESAIGAISERVMGMAQERDYKEFQIPDYIAIGKNSLYNFNSAVSGESDYIPGGLLAIEEKWILDFDAAPPEDFKWFFEEEGSKEDVLISGGGEDIPRPKSRVWAMYRDMLVSKSFDFSLGRDLPSEVKNLGDLLQFGAGVKSEIVAVNKYLRNFQVAPSGYFADKAWSESQKRAEGGWDARA
;
A
#
# COMPACT_ATOMS: atom_id res chain seq x y z
N MET A 1 14.22 -10.75 32.16
CA MET A 1 13.09 -9.83 31.91
C MET A 1 12.12 -10.48 30.96
N ASN A 2 10.83 -10.35 31.22
CA ASN A 2 9.71 -10.71 30.36
C ASN A 2 8.99 -9.43 29.94
N ILE A 3 8.17 -9.51 28.90
CA ILE A 3 7.39 -8.39 28.37
C ILE A 3 5.95 -8.84 28.15
N LYS A 4 5.01 -7.99 28.51
CA LYS A 4 3.61 -8.10 28.15
C LYS A 4 3.20 -6.77 27.55
N ILE A 5 2.26 -6.78 26.62
CA ILE A 5 1.71 -5.53 26.12
C ILE A 5 0.50 -5.18 26.99
N GLU A 6 0.53 -4.01 27.64
CA GLU A 6 -0.63 -3.47 28.38
C GLU A 6 -0.90 -2.06 27.91
N GLY A 7 -2.12 -1.80 27.43
CA GLY A 7 -2.53 -0.47 26.97
C GLY A 7 -1.65 0.08 25.84
N GLY A 8 -1.18 -0.79 24.93
CA GLY A 8 -0.29 -0.41 23.83
C GLY A 8 1.16 -0.19 24.22
N ARG A 9 1.52 -0.33 25.50
CA ARG A 9 2.90 -0.18 25.97
C ARG A 9 3.55 -1.54 26.23
N PRO A 10 4.80 -1.76 25.81
CA PRO A 10 5.60 -2.86 26.33
C PRO A 10 5.82 -2.65 27.84
N VAL A 11 5.19 -3.49 28.66
CA VAL A 11 5.39 -3.54 30.11
C VAL A 11 6.38 -4.64 30.42
N PHE A 12 7.55 -4.24 30.87
CA PHE A 12 8.63 -5.12 31.26
C PHE A 12 8.44 -5.56 32.71
N TYR A 13 8.70 -6.83 33.01
CA TYR A 13 8.66 -7.41 34.36
C TYR A 13 9.68 -8.54 34.53
N GLY A 14 9.99 -8.89 35.78
CA GLY A 14 10.98 -9.93 36.10
C GLY A 14 12.43 -9.41 36.13
N GLU A 15 13.40 -10.34 36.08
CA GLU A 15 14.82 -10.04 36.38
C GLU A 15 15.46 -9.02 35.42
N PRO A 16 16.38 -8.15 35.93
CA PRO A 16 17.08 -7.14 35.14
C PRO A 16 17.81 -7.70 33.91
N VAL A 17 17.98 -6.86 32.88
CA VAL A 17 18.69 -7.22 31.65
C VAL A 17 19.81 -6.24 31.35
N ARG A 18 20.89 -6.76 30.76
CA ARG A 18 21.94 -5.93 30.19
C ARG A 18 21.48 -5.35 28.86
N VAL A 19 21.56 -4.03 28.75
CA VAL A 19 21.22 -3.27 27.56
C VAL A 19 22.47 -2.48 27.14
N THR A 20 22.87 -2.64 25.88
CA THR A 20 23.98 -1.87 25.33
C THR A 20 23.43 -0.65 24.60
N HIS A 21 23.67 0.53 25.15
CA HIS A 21 23.47 1.79 24.44
C HIS A 21 24.71 2.10 23.62
N THR A 22 24.54 2.61 22.40
CA THR A 22 25.65 3.07 21.58
C THR A 22 25.45 4.55 21.29
N ASP A 23 26.25 5.40 21.95
CA ASP A 23 26.31 6.82 21.67
C ASP A 23 26.95 7.02 20.31
N VAL A 24 26.13 7.27 19.29
CA VAL A 24 26.59 7.38 17.90
C VAL A 24 27.45 8.64 17.74
N THR A 25 28.76 8.45 17.57
CA THR A 25 29.72 9.54 17.34
C THR A 25 30.13 9.68 15.88
N GLY A 26 29.72 8.74 15.03
CA GLY A 26 30.04 8.76 13.60
C GLY A 26 29.49 7.56 12.84
N GLY A 27 29.91 7.43 11.57
CA GLY A 27 29.61 6.27 10.75
C GLY A 27 30.77 6.00 9.79
N GLU A 28 31.23 4.75 9.77
CA GLU A 28 32.28 4.27 8.89
C GLU A 28 31.67 3.54 7.70
N ASN A 29 32.12 3.87 6.50
CA ASN A 29 31.74 3.14 5.31
C ASN A 29 32.48 1.79 5.30
N MET A 30 31.73 0.70 5.36
CA MET A 30 32.27 -0.65 5.25
C MET A 30 31.72 -1.32 4.00
N THR A 31 32.57 -2.02 3.26
CA THR A 31 32.11 -2.84 2.14
C THR A 31 31.75 -4.22 2.66
N VAL A 32 30.48 -4.58 2.56
CA VAL A 32 29.97 -5.93 2.85
C VAL A 32 29.33 -6.45 1.57
N ASN A 33 29.79 -7.60 1.07
CA ASN A 33 29.32 -8.22 -0.17
C ASN A 33 29.30 -7.28 -1.40
N GLY A 34 30.29 -6.39 -1.50
CA GLY A 34 30.42 -5.46 -2.64
C GLY A 34 29.55 -4.19 -2.53
N GLN A 35 28.75 -4.04 -1.48
CA GLN A 35 28.00 -2.81 -1.20
C GLN A 35 28.62 -2.03 -0.03
N THR A 36 28.67 -0.70 -0.16
CA THR A 36 29.13 0.18 0.92
C THR A 36 27.98 0.42 1.90
N VAL A 37 28.09 -0.17 3.08
CA VAL A 37 27.16 -0.03 4.20
C VAL A 37 27.77 0.86 5.26
N LYS A 38 27.00 1.82 5.79
CA LYS A 38 27.49 2.75 6.82
C LYS A 38 27.35 2.11 8.20
N ARG A 39 28.44 1.57 8.74
CA ARG A 39 28.48 1.04 10.10
C ARG A 39 28.51 2.20 11.08
N VAL A 40 27.52 2.27 11.95
CA VAL A 40 27.44 3.26 13.01
C VAL A 40 28.59 3.03 14.00
N THR A 41 29.37 4.08 14.26
CA THR A 41 30.46 4.07 15.25
C THR A 41 30.11 4.97 16.42
N GLY A 42 30.46 4.51 17.61
CA GLY A 42 30.01 5.14 18.84
C GLY A 42 30.53 4.47 20.09
N ASN A 43 30.51 5.21 21.19
CA ASN A 43 30.85 4.68 22.50
C ASN A 43 29.73 3.75 22.97
N ARG A 44 30.07 2.50 23.27
CA ARG A 44 29.11 1.53 23.78
C ARG A 44 29.14 1.58 25.30
N THR A 45 28.02 1.98 25.89
CA THR A 45 27.83 1.95 27.33
C THR A 45 26.84 0.84 27.65
N GLU A 46 27.26 -0.11 28.48
CA GLU A 46 26.39 -1.17 28.97
C GLU A 46 25.70 -0.72 30.25
N TYR A 47 24.37 -0.79 30.24
CA TYR A 47 23.53 -0.57 31.41
C TYR A 47 22.92 -1.90 31.83
N THR A 48 22.76 -2.11 33.12
CA THR A 48 21.87 -3.17 33.63
C THR A 48 20.59 -2.47 34.02
N LEU A 49 19.53 -2.65 33.24
CA LEU A 49 18.24 -1.99 33.47
C LEU A 49 17.29 -2.99 34.10
N ASN A 50 16.65 -2.58 35.19
CA ASN A 50 15.55 -3.31 35.81
C ASN A 50 14.21 -3.00 35.09
N ALA A 51 13.15 -3.71 35.46
CA ALA A 51 11.83 -3.56 34.85
C ALA A 51 11.31 -2.11 34.92
N ASP A 52 11.47 -1.44 36.06
CA ASP A 52 11.00 -0.06 36.26
C ASP A 52 11.78 0.93 35.40
N GLU A 53 13.09 0.74 35.25
CA GLU A 53 13.95 1.56 34.39
C GLU A 53 13.64 1.34 32.90
N MET A 54 13.41 0.09 32.49
CA MET A 54 12.99 -0.26 31.13
C MET A 54 11.61 0.30 30.78
N ASN A 55 10.70 0.28 31.76
CA ASN A 55 9.41 0.93 31.64
C ASN A 55 9.61 2.45 31.54
N ALA A 56 10.48 3.06 32.34
CA ALA A 56 10.71 4.52 32.36
C ALA A 56 11.36 5.10 31.08
N ILE A 57 11.94 4.26 30.21
CA ILE A 57 12.38 4.69 28.88
C ILE A 57 11.17 5.25 28.12
N GLY A 58 11.29 6.47 27.60
CA GLY A 58 10.22 7.19 26.93
C GLY A 58 9.84 6.56 25.59
N TRP A 59 9.15 5.43 25.62
CA TRP A 59 8.45 4.88 24.46
C TRP A 59 7.33 5.86 24.10
N THR A 60 7.50 6.62 23.03
CA THR A 60 6.45 7.51 22.51
C THR A 60 5.45 6.64 21.76
N ILE A 61 4.55 6.02 22.51
CA ILE A 61 3.36 5.36 21.99
C ILE A 61 2.19 6.26 22.37
N ASP A 62 1.33 6.55 21.40
CA ASP A 62 0.08 7.30 21.58
C ASP A 62 -0.69 6.72 22.78
N GLY A 63 -0.67 7.46 23.89
CA GLY A 63 -1.12 7.04 25.23
C GLY A 63 -2.64 7.09 25.43
N SER A 64 -3.42 7.00 24.35
CA SER A 64 -4.88 6.87 24.45
C SER A 64 -5.22 5.52 25.09
N VAL A 65 -5.79 5.55 26.29
CA VAL A 65 -5.91 4.42 27.26
C VAL A 65 -6.76 3.23 26.77
N HIS A 66 -7.26 3.20 25.53
CA HIS A 66 -8.09 2.11 24.99
C HIS A 66 -7.86 1.87 23.49
N GLN A 67 -6.61 1.67 23.06
CA GLN A 67 -6.35 1.29 21.67
C GLN A 67 -6.73 -0.18 21.41
N PRO A 68 -7.40 -0.49 20.28
CA PRO A 68 -7.68 -1.87 19.90
C PRO A 68 -6.37 -2.66 19.75
N HIS A 69 -6.39 -3.95 20.05
CA HIS A 69 -5.18 -4.80 20.10
C HIS A 69 -4.37 -4.75 18.80
N TRP A 70 -5.03 -4.74 17.64
CA TRP A 70 -4.35 -4.62 16.34
C TRP A 70 -3.50 -3.35 16.24
N LYS A 71 -3.92 -2.21 16.83
CA LYS A 71 -3.15 -0.95 16.79
C LYS A 71 -1.90 -1.03 17.68
N GLN A 72 -1.97 -1.84 18.74
CA GLN A 72 -0.81 -2.13 19.58
C GLN A 72 0.21 -2.97 18.81
N LEU A 73 -0.24 -3.97 18.04
CA LEU A 73 0.62 -4.75 17.16
C LEU A 73 1.24 -3.89 16.04
N GLU A 74 0.52 -2.91 15.48
CA GLU A 74 1.09 -1.96 14.50
C GLU A 74 2.28 -1.20 15.08
N ASN A 75 2.19 -0.68 16.30
CA ASN A 75 3.30 0.04 16.93
C ASN A 75 4.55 -0.86 17.08
N VAL A 76 4.34 -2.14 17.43
CA VAL A 76 5.42 -3.13 17.51
C VAL A 76 6.02 -3.39 16.12
N LYS A 77 5.17 -3.54 15.09
CA LYS A 77 5.60 -3.73 13.70
C LYS A 77 6.42 -2.56 13.17
N ASP A 78 5.98 -1.33 13.42
CA ASP A 78 6.67 -0.13 12.99
C ASP A 78 8.03 0.03 13.69
N THR A 79 8.12 -0.39 14.96
CA THR A 79 9.35 -0.30 15.75
C THR A 79 10.40 -1.34 15.35
N PHE A 80 9.98 -2.56 15.02
CA PHE A 80 10.93 -3.69 14.86
C PHE A 80 10.94 -4.30 13.47
N PHE A 81 9.87 -4.25 12.71
CA PHE A 81 9.77 -5.00 11.45
C PHE A 81 9.72 -4.10 10.21
N ARG A 82 9.58 -2.77 10.39
CA ARG A 82 9.45 -1.80 9.30
C ARG A 82 10.49 -0.67 9.37
N GLY A 83 10.79 -0.10 8.21
CA GLY A 83 11.57 1.13 8.07
C GLY A 83 12.90 1.15 8.83
N ALA A 84 13.23 2.30 9.41
CA ALA A 84 14.45 2.53 10.17
C ALA A 84 14.52 1.73 11.50
N GLY A 85 13.38 1.20 11.96
CA GLY A 85 13.31 0.33 13.15
C GLY A 85 13.71 -1.13 12.88
N CYS A 86 13.68 -1.55 11.61
CA CYS A 86 14.06 -2.90 11.22
C CYS A 86 15.54 -3.17 11.46
N GLY A 87 15.85 -4.11 12.35
CA GLY A 87 17.22 -4.47 12.67
C GLY A 87 17.89 -5.26 11.55
N ALA A 88 19.17 -4.95 11.27
CA ALA A 88 19.99 -5.68 10.29
C ALA A 88 20.12 -7.20 10.56
N LYS A 89 19.75 -7.65 11.76
CA LYS A 89 19.76 -9.07 12.15
C LYS A 89 18.78 -9.93 11.36
N ILE A 90 17.64 -9.34 10.95
CA ILE A 90 16.55 -10.05 10.26
C ILE A 90 16.19 -9.46 8.89
N SER A 91 16.88 -8.42 8.44
CA SER A 91 16.52 -7.70 7.20
C SER A 91 16.58 -8.59 5.96
N GLU A 92 17.61 -9.44 5.86
CA GLU A 92 17.74 -10.39 4.74
C GLU A 92 16.63 -11.46 4.78
N ASP A 93 16.22 -11.92 5.96
CA ASP A 93 15.14 -12.91 6.09
C ASP A 93 13.79 -12.29 5.75
N ILE A 94 13.54 -11.04 6.16
CA ILE A 94 12.36 -10.29 5.74
C ILE A 94 12.33 -10.14 4.22
N GLN A 95 13.46 -9.78 3.61
CA GLN A 95 13.54 -9.65 2.16
C GLN A 95 13.27 -10.98 1.45
N SER A 96 13.87 -12.08 1.95
CA SER A 96 13.63 -13.42 1.42
C SER A 96 12.16 -13.85 1.57
N MET A 97 11.53 -13.57 2.71
CA MET A 97 10.12 -13.83 2.93
C MET A 97 9.25 -13.02 1.95
N LYS A 98 9.51 -11.72 1.82
CA LYS A 98 8.78 -10.83 0.90
C LYS A 98 8.90 -11.30 -0.55
N SER A 99 10.10 -11.61 -1.03
CA SER A 99 10.28 -12.12 -2.39
C SER A 99 9.56 -13.46 -2.61
N SER A 100 9.53 -14.34 -1.59
CA SER A 100 8.77 -15.59 -1.69
C SER A 100 7.26 -15.32 -1.78
N MET A 101 6.75 -14.36 -1.00
CA MET A 101 5.35 -13.95 -1.05
C MET A 101 4.98 -13.29 -2.38
N GLU A 102 5.86 -12.44 -2.93
CA GLU A 102 5.68 -11.85 -4.26
C GLU A 102 5.55 -12.92 -5.34
N SER A 103 6.49 -13.88 -5.41
CA SER A 103 6.40 -14.97 -6.39
C SER A 103 5.15 -15.84 -6.24
N LEU A 104 4.65 -16.03 -5.01
CA LEU A 104 3.41 -16.78 -4.77
C LEU A 104 2.17 -15.99 -5.16
N ALA A 105 2.17 -14.68 -4.94
CA ALA A 105 1.10 -13.81 -5.40
C ALA A 105 1.03 -13.84 -6.94
N ASP A 106 2.17 -13.68 -7.62
CA ASP A 106 2.23 -13.74 -9.08
C ASP A 106 1.71 -15.08 -9.62
N GLY A 107 2.21 -16.20 -9.08
CA GLY A 107 1.72 -17.53 -9.46
C GLY A 107 0.21 -17.74 -9.21
N PHE A 108 -0.38 -17.05 -8.22
CA PHE A 108 -1.84 -17.09 -8.02
C PHE A 108 -2.58 -16.33 -9.12
N PHE A 109 -2.11 -15.14 -9.50
CA PHE A 109 -2.76 -14.35 -10.56
C PHE A 109 -2.62 -14.99 -11.95
N ASP A 110 -1.50 -15.69 -12.17
CA ASP A 110 -1.23 -16.53 -13.36
C ASP A 110 -2.04 -17.84 -13.37
N GLY A 111 -2.70 -18.20 -12.27
CA GLY A 111 -3.49 -19.42 -12.14
C GLY A 111 -2.66 -20.69 -11.89
N GLU A 112 -1.39 -20.54 -11.54
CA GLU A 112 -0.46 -21.62 -11.18
C GLU A 112 -0.59 -22.05 -9.71
N VAL A 113 -1.12 -21.17 -8.85
CA VAL A 113 -1.32 -21.39 -7.41
C VAL A 113 -2.79 -21.24 -7.08
N THR A 114 -3.37 -22.22 -6.41
CA THR A 114 -4.76 -22.19 -5.92
C THR A 114 -4.88 -21.44 -4.59
N GLU A 115 -6.11 -21.08 -4.19
CA GLU A 115 -6.39 -20.45 -2.87
C GLU A 115 -5.88 -21.30 -1.70
N SER A 116 -6.09 -22.62 -1.75
CA SER A 116 -5.63 -23.54 -0.69
C SER A 116 -4.11 -23.58 -0.61
N GLU A 117 -3.43 -23.67 -1.76
CA GLU A 117 -1.96 -23.66 -1.80
C GLU A 117 -1.40 -22.31 -1.34
N LEU A 118 -2.06 -21.21 -1.67
CA LEU A 118 -1.70 -19.88 -1.21
C LEU A 118 -1.76 -19.80 0.32
N ALA A 119 -2.86 -20.27 0.92
CA ALA A 119 -3.06 -20.31 2.36
C ALA A 119 -2.03 -21.22 3.08
N ASP A 120 -1.78 -22.43 2.56
CA ASP A 120 -0.81 -23.35 3.17
C ASP A 120 0.62 -22.80 3.10
N LYS A 121 0.99 -22.19 1.97
CA LYS A 121 2.31 -21.58 1.80
C LYS A 121 2.46 -20.31 2.63
N PHE A 122 1.39 -19.53 2.81
CA PHE A 122 1.38 -18.42 3.78
C PHE A 122 1.73 -18.93 5.18
N GLN A 123 1.03 -19.95 5.67
CA GLN A 123 1.29 -20.50 7.00
C GLN A 123 2.75 -20.95 7.13
N ALA A 124 3.26 -21.70 6.16
CA ALA A 124 4.64 -22.17 6.18
C ALA A 124 5.66 -21.00 6.23
N LEU A 125 5.43 -19.94 5.45
CA LEU A 125 6.30 -18.75 5.45
C LEU A 125 6.22 -17.99 6.78
N ALA A 126 5.03 -17.79 7.32
CA ALA A 126 4.83 -17.12 8.60
C ALA A 126 5.48 -17.90 9.76
N GLU A 127 5.30 -19.22 9.80
CA GLU A 127 5.92 -20.09 10.81
C GLU A 127 7.44 -20.11 10.70
N LYS A 128 7.96 -20.18 9.47
CA LYS A 128 9.41 -20.06 9.23
C LYS A 128 9.94 -18.73 9.74
N PHE A 129 9.25 -17.62 9.46
CA PHE A 129 9.67 -16.29 9.91
C PHE A 129 9.63 -16.14 11.43
N ILE A 130 8.59 -16.65 12.09
CA ILE A 130 8.51 -16.69 13.56
C ILE A 130 9.66 -17.52 14.13
N GLY A 131 9.96 -18.68 13.52
CA GLY A 131 11.10 -19.53 13.90
C GLY A 131 12.45 -18.80 13.79
N ILE A 132 12.66 -18.07 12.69
CA ILE A 132 13.85 -17.23 12.49
C ILE A 132 13.95 -16.15 13.56
N CYS A 133 12.84 -15.47 13.88
CA CYS A 133 12.83 -14.45 14.95
C CYS A 133 13.26 -15.06 16.30
N LYS A 134 12.80 -16.28 16.62
CA LYS A 134 13.20 -17.00 17.84
C LYS A 134 14.66 -17.40 17.85
N GLU A 135 15.13 -18.04 16.77
CA GLU A 135 16.53 -18.47 16.63
C GLU A 135 17.48 -17.27 16.72
N LYS A 136 17.13 -16.20 16.01
CA LYS A 136 17.86 -14.94 16.01
C LYS A 136 17.49 -14.08 17.21
N GLN A 137 16.73 -14.55 18.19
CA GLN A 137 16.56 -13.81 19.44
C GLN A 137 16.10 -12.35 19.19
N TYR A 138 15.22 -12.17 18.21
CA TYR A 138 14.78 -10.88 17.66
C TYR A 138 13.33 -10.57 18.08
N PRO A 139 12.99 -9.31 18.41
CA PRO A 139 13.86 -8.14 18.49
C PRO A 139 14.79 -8.12 19.71
N PHE A 140 14.49 -8.90 20.75
CA PHE A 140 15.26 -8.90 22.00
C PHE A 140 15.68 -10.31 22.45
N PRO A 141 16.97 -10.53 22.79
CA PRO A 141 17.48 -11.86 23.13
C PRO A 141 16.88 -12.59 24.32
N MET A 142 16.24 -11.86 25.23
CA MET A 142 15.71 -12.40 26.48
C MET A 142 14.18 -12.28 26.57
N LEU A 143 13.51 -11.75 25.54
CA LEU A 143 12.06 -11.57 25.55
C LEU A 143 11.38 -12.63 24.69
N THR A 144 10.32 -13.22 25.23
CA THR A 144 9.39 -14.09 24.51
C THR A 144 8.07 -13.34 24.28
N GLY A 145 7.26 -13.76 23.31
CA GLY A 145 5.92 -13.18 23.08
C GLY A 145 5.79 -12.22 21.90
N MET A 146 6.78 -12.13 21.01
CA MET A 146 6.69 -11.30 19.78
C MET A 146 6.17 -12.07 18.56
N ASP A 147 5.82 -13.35 18.75
CA ASP A 147 5.32 -14.25 17.72
C ASP A 147 4.06 -13.72 17.05
N GLU A 148 3.14 -13.14 17.82
CA GLU A 148 1.91 -12.53 17.30
C GLU A 148 2.21 -11.35 16.38
N ALA A 149 3.14 -10.47 16.77
CA ALA A 149 3.55 -9.33 15.95
C ALA A 149 4.28 -9.78 14.68
N ALA A 150 5.14 -10.81 14.77
CA ALA A 150 5.83 -11.39 13.61
C ALA A 150 4.83 -12.05 12.64
N MET A 151 3.83 -12.75 13.17
CA MET A 151 2.73 -13.34 12.38
C MET A 151 1.90 -12.25 11.69
N SER A 152 1.49 -11.21 12.43
CA SER A 152 0.76 -10.06 11.89
C SER A 152 1.57 -9.33 10.81
N PHE A 153 2.88 -9.21 10.99
CA PHE A 153 3.78 -8.62 10.01
C PHE A 153 3.90 -9.45 8.74
N ALA A 154 4.03 -10.77 8.87
CA ALA A 154 4.05 -11.69 7.73
C ALA A 154 2.74 -11.60 6.93
N TYR A 155 1.59 -11.48 7.62
CA TYR A 155 0.29 -11.26 6.99
C TYR A 155 0.25 -9.94 6.20
N ASP A 156 0.68 -8.82 6.79
CA ASP A 156 0.73 -7.53 6.06
C ASP A 156 1.61 -7.60 4.81
N CYS A 157 2.76 -8.28 4.92
CA CYS A 157 3.68 -8.45 3.80
C CYS A 157 3.01 -9.23 2.67
N PHE A 158 2.29 -10.31 2.97
CA PHE A 158 1.66 -11.11 1.94
C PHE A 158 0.44 -10.40 1.33
N ARG A 159 -0.38 -9.76 2.17
CA ARG A 159 -1.49 -8.93 1.70
C ARG A 159 -1.02 -7.85 0.73
N GLY A 160 0.07 -7.14 1.08
CA GLY A 160 0.69 -6.16 0.20
C GLY A 160 1.24 -6.75 -1.09
N ALA A 161 1.83 -7.95 -1.05
CA ALA A 161 2.30 -8.65 -2.24
C ALA A 161 1.13 -9.06 -3.17
N ILE A 162 0.01 -9.53 -2.62
CA ILE A 162 -1.20 -9.85 -3.39
C ILE A 162 -1.73 -8.61 -4.12
N LEU A 163 -1.91 -7.50 -3.39
CA LEU A 163 -2.41 -6.26 -3.99
C LEU A 163 -1.45 -5.68 -5.03
N LYS A 164 -0.14 -5.70 -4.74
CA LYS A 164 0.90 -5.28 -5.69
C LYS A 164 0.86 -6.13 -6.96
N SER A 165 0.76 -7.45 -6.83
CA SER A 165 0.68 -8.35 -7.98
C SER A 165 -0.58 -8.10 -8.81
N ALA A 166 -1.74 -7.92 -8.17
CA ALA A 166 -2.99 -7.55 -8.84
C ALA A 166 -2.84 -6.27 -9.67
N VAL A 167 -2.24 -5.23 -9.09
CA VAL A 167 -1.97 -3.94 -9.76
C VAL A 167 -0.98 -4.13 -10.92
N GLN A 168 0.07 -4.93 -10.75
CA GLN A 168 1.05 -5.18 -11.81
C GLN A 168 0.43 -5.89 -13.01
N HIS A 169 -0.42 -6.90 -12.79
CA HIS A 169 -1.11 -7.60 -13.88
C HIS A 169 -2.13 -6.69 -14.58
N ASN A 170 -2.90 -5.90 -13.80
CA ASN A 170 -3.78 -4.88 -14.35
C ASN A 170 -3.01 -3.89 -15.23
N ASN A 171 -1.90 -3.37 -14.73
CA ASN A 171 -1.10 -2.39 -15.46
C ASN A 171 -0.39 -3.02 -16.67
N ALA A 172 -0.01 -4.31 -16.62
CA ALA A 172 0.49 -5.02 -17.78
C ALA A 172 -0.56 -5.08 -18.89
N GLU A 173 -1.81 -5.50 -18.59
CA GLU A 173 -2.92 -5.47 -19.56
C GLU A 173 -3.17 -4.05 -20.11
N GLY A 174 -3.21 -3.04 -19.24
CA GLY A 174 -3.39 -1.64 -19.62
C GLY A 174 -2.28 -1.12 -20.55
N SER A 175 -1.03 -1.50 -20.28
CA SER A 175 0.13 -1.06 -21.05
C SER A 175 0.13 -1.59 -22.49
N GLU A 176 -0.47 -2.77 -22.73
CA GLU A 176 -0.62 -3.32 -24.08
C GLU A 176 -1.65 -2.53 -24.92
N LEU A 177 -2.59 -1.86 -24.25
CA LEU A 177 -3.62 -1.02 -24.87
C LEU A 177 -3.13 0.42 -25.11
N ALA A 178 -2.20 0.88 -24.28
CA ALA A 178 -1.62 2.21 -24.37
C ALA A 178 -0.80 2.37 -25.65
N SER A 179 -1.08 3.45 -26.39
CA SER A 179 -0.29 3.82 -27.55
C SER A 179 1.06 4.40 -27.11
N LYS A 180 2.08 4.21 -27.96
CA LYS A 180 3.46 4.65 -27.70
C LYS A 180 3.66 6.16 -27.64
N HIS A 181 2.63 6.95 -27.96
CA HIS A 181 2.74 8.39 -28.23
C HIS A 181 1.98 9.26 -27.21
N ASN A 182 1.46 8.66 -26.13
CA ASN A 182 0.60 9.34 -25.17
C ASN A 182 1.27 9.60 -23.83
N ARG A 183 0.73 10.57 -23.09
CA ARG A 183 1.32 11.13 -21.87
C ARG A 183 1.04 10.31 -20.63
N ASP A 184 -0.20 9.84 -20.51
CA ASP A 184 -0.67 9.06 -19.35
C ASP A 184 -1.84 8.14 -19.73
N TRP A 185 -2.05 7.10 -18.93
CA TRP A 185 -3.14 6.16 -19.10
C TRP A 185 -3.54 5.52 -17.76
N HIS A 186 -4.79 5.10 -17.68
CA HIS A 186 -5.32 4.30 -16.59
C HIS A 186 -6.08 3.11 -17.16
N TYR A 187 -5.98 1.99 -16.47
CA TYR A 187 -6.72 0.78 -16.81
C TYR A 187 -7.27 0.16 -15.53
N TYR A 188 -8.45 -0.44 -15.65
CA TYR A 188 -9.10 -1.16 -14.59
C TYR A 188 -9.76 -2.40 -15.15
N ASN A 189 -9.47 -3.55 -14.55
CA ASN A 189 -10.16 -4.80 -14.82
C ASN A 189 -10.69 -5.38 -13.49
N SER A 190 -12.01 -5.56 -13.40
CA SER A 190 -12.69 -6.08 -12.21
C SER A 190 -12.20 -7.46 -11.79
N ASP A 191 -11.66 -8.26 -12.72
CA ASP A 191 -11.17 -9.60 -12.43
C ASP A 191 -10.05 -9.57 -11.37
N TYR A 192 -9.19 -8.54 -11.40
CA TYR A 192 -8.13 -8.38 -10.42
C TYR A 192 -8.65 -7.97 -9.04
N TYR A 193 -9.75 -7.19 -8.99
CA TYR A 193 -10.46 -6.93 -7.74
C TYR A 193 -10.90 -8.25 -7.11
N TYR A 194 -11.69 -9.05 -7.82
CA TYR A 194 -12.24 -10.30 -7.29
C TYR A 194 -11.18 -11.36 -6.98
N LYS A 195 -10.17 -11.52 -7.84
CA LYS A 195 -9.03 -12.41 -7.57
C LYS A 195 -8.26 -11.98 -6.32
N SER A 196 -8.02 -10.69 -6.14
CA SER A 196 -7.32 -10.18 -4.95
C SER A 196 -8.14 -10.39 -3.67
N GLU A 197 -9.46 -10.17 -3.70
CA GLU A 197 -10.36 -10.41 -2.57
C GLU A 197 -10.39 -11.89 -2.17
N SER A 198 -10.40 -12.80 -3.16
CA SER A 198 -10.32 -14.25 -2.92
C SER A 198 -8.98 -14.66 -2.29
N ALA A 199 -7.85 -14.20 -2.84
CA ALA A 199 -6.51 -14.47 -2.30
C ALA A 199 -6.36 -13.93 -0.87
N ILE A 200 -6.80 -12.70 -0.65
CA ILE A 200 -6.82 -12.04 0.66
C ILE A 200 -7.71 -12.81 1.63
N GLY A 201 -8.90 -13.25 1.20
CA GLY A 201 -9.81 -14.06 2.00
C GLY A 201 -9.14 -15.34 2.50
N ALA A 202 -8.46 -16.07 1.59
CA ALA A 202 -7.77 -17.31 1.91
C ALA A 202 -6.66 -17.12 2.97
N ILE A 203 -5.79 -16.11 2.81
CA ILE A 203 -4.73 -15.85 3.79
C ILE A 203 -5.27 -15.26 5.10
N SER A 204 -6.41 -14.55 5.05
CA SER A 204 -7.08 -13.98 6.22
C SER A 204 -7.71 -15.08 7.08
N GLU A 205 -8.43 -16.02 6.46
CA GLU A 205 -8.96 -17.19 7.16
C GLU A 205 -7.81 -17.98 7.79
N ARG A 206 -6.70 -18.17 7.06
CA ARG A 206 -5.55 -18.89 7.58
C ARG A 206 -4.89 -18.19 8.77
N VAL A 207 -4.63 -16.88 8.72
CA VAL A 207 -4.00 -16.18 9.84
C VAL A 207 -4.89 -16.18 11.09
N MET A 208 -6.21 -16.08 10.91
CA MET A 208 -7.17 -16.18 12.02
C MET A 208 -7.16 -17.59 12.64
N GLY A 209 -7.08 -18.64 11.83
CA GLY A 209 -6.88 -20.02 12.30
C GLY A 209 -5.58 -20.19 13.08
N MET A 210 -4.47 -19.67 12.55
CA MET A 210 -3.17 -19.68 13.21
C MET A 210 -3.19 -18.95 14.57
N ALA A 211 -3.92 -17.83 14.67
CA ALA A 211 -4.10 -17.08 15.90
C ALA A 211 -4.91 -17.88 16.93
N GLN A 212 -5.98 -18.54 16.50
CA GLN A 212 -6.81 -19.40 17.35
C GLN A 212 -6.03 -20.59 17.90
N GLU A 213 -5.25 -21.28 17.05
CA GLU A 213 -4.39 -22.41 17.46
C GLU A 213 -3.34 -22.01 18.52
N ARG A 214 -2.94 -20.73 18.53
CA ARG A 214 -1.94 -20.17 19.44
C ARG A 214 -2.57 -19.46 20.65
N ASP A 215 -3.89 -19.52 20.81
CA ASP A 215 -4.67 -18.87 21.88
C ASP A 215 -4.54 -17.33 21.89
N TYR A 216 -4.31 -16.69 20.74
CA TYR A 216 -4.30 -15.23 20.60
C TYR A 216 -5.73 -14.67 20.50
N LYS A 217 -6.43 -14.63 21.63
CA LYS A 217 -7.87 -14.28 21.72
C LYS A 217 -8.22 -12.87 21.24
N GLU A 218 -7.27 -11.95 21.29
CA GLU A 218 -7.47 -10.55 20.92
C GLU A 218 -6.97 -10.25 19.49
N PHE A 219 -6.40 -11.23 18.79
CA PHE A 219 -5.87 -11.04 17.45
C PHE A 219 -6.98 -10.62 16.48
N GLN A 220 -6.69 -9.55 15.74
CA GLN A 220 -7.56 -9.02 14.70
C GLN A 220 -6.69 -8.55 13.53
N ILE A 221 -7.23 -8.70 12.32
CA ILE A 221 -6.66 -8.07 11.14
C ILE A 221 -6.80 -6.55 11.29
N PRO A 222 -5.74 -5.76 11.04
CA PRO A 222 -5.78 -4.30 11.19
C PRO A 222 -6.84 -3.62 10.31
N ASP A 223 -7.42 -2.53 10.81
CA ASP A 223 -8.18 -1.59 9.99
C ASP A 223 -7.20 -0.70 9.22
N TYR A 224 -6.89 -1.11 7.98
CA TYR A 224 -5.89 -0.44 7.15
C TYR A 224 -6.27 0.99 6.77
N ILE A 225 -7.57 1.33 6.65
CA ILE A 225 -7.99 2.72 6.46
C ILE A 225 -7.68 3.54 7.71
N ALA A 226 -8.03 3.03 8.90
CA ALA A 226 -7.86 3.77 10.15
C ALA A 226 -6.39 4.09 10.47
N ILE A 227 -5.45 3.30 9.96
CA ILE A 227 -3.99 3.57 10.06
C ILE A 227 -3.39 4.19 8.81
N GLY A 228 -4.21 4.53 7.82
CA GLY A 228 -3.77 5.16 6.61
C GLY A 228 -2.85 4.29 5.75
N LYS A 229 -3.00 2.98 5.77
CA LYS A 229 -2.27 2.04 4.89
C LYS A 229 -3.13 1.67 3.68
N ASN A 230 -3.39 2.65 2.82
CA ASN A 230 -4.22 2.49 1.62
C ASN A 230 -3.69 1.41 0.67
N SER A 231 -2.37 1.24 0.59
CA SER A 231 -1.72 0.20 -0.19
C SER A 231 -2.02 -1.24 0.30
N LEU A 232 -2.48 -1.36 1.55
CA LEU A 232 -2.92 -2.62 2.14
C LEU A 232 -4.44 -2.72 2.23
N TYR A 233 -5.20 -1.73 1.79
CA TYR A 233 -6.65 -1.73 1.99
C TYR A 233 -7.37 -2.68 1.03
N ASN A 234 -7.47 -2.35 -0.25
CA ASN A 234 -8.05 -3.23 -1.26
C ASN A 234 -7.48 -2.92 -2.66
N PHE A 235 -7.92 -3.66 -3.68
CA PHE A 235 -7.43 -3.44 -5.04
C PHE A 235 -7.74 -2.03 -5.56
N ASN A 236 -8.93 -1.48 -5.27
CA ASN A 236 -9.34 -0.16 -5.74
C ASN A 236 -8.41 0.94 -5.21
N SER A 237 -8.06 0.91 -3.92
CA SER A 237 -7.11 1.86 -3.34
C SER A 237 -5.70 1.68 -3.91
N ALA A 238 -5.25 0.42 -4.04
CA ALA A 238 -3.92 0.10 -4.53
C ALA A 238 -3.72 0.49 -6.01
N VAL A 239 -4.71 0.20 -6.88
CA VAL A 239 -4.63 0.50 -8.32
C VAL A 239 -4.80 1.99 -8.59
N SER A 240 -5.60 2.69 -7.79
CA SER A 240 -5.75 4.15 -7.87
C SER A 240 -4.46 4.90 -7.49
N GLY A 241 -3.44 4.19 -6.99
CA GLY A 241 -2.17 4.76 -6.60
C GLY A 241 -2.25 5.61 -5.35
N GLU A 242 -3.24 5.39 -4.47
CA GLU A 242 -3.37 6.12 -3.21
C GLU A 242 -2.30 5.64 -2.22
N SER A 243 -1.43 6.57 -1.82
CA SER A 243 -0.31 6.39 -0.92
C SER A 243 -0.78 6.12 0.50
N ASP A 244 0.08 5.44 1.24
CA ASP A 244 -0.04 5.38 2.67
C ASP A 244 0.22 6.77 3.29
N TYR A 245 -0.47 7.08 4.38
CA TYR A 245 -0.28 8.33 5.13
C TYR A 245 1.14 8.37 5.69
N ILE A 246 1.84 9.48 5.47
CA ILE A 246 3.18 9.70 6.01
C ILE A 246 3.04 10.28 7.43
N PRO A 247 3.81 9.77 8.43
CA PRO A 247 3.83 10.34 9.78
C PRO A 247 4.02 11.86 9.77
N GLY A 248 3.15 12.58 10.49
CA GLY A 248 3.07 14.05 10.44
C GLY A 248 1.92 14.60 9.60
N GLY A 249 1.05 13.74 9.05
CA GLY A 249 -0.14 14.16 8.31
C GLY A 249 0.14 14.63 6.88
N LEU A 250 1.32 14.28 6.35
CA LEU A 250 1.67 14.55 4.97
C LEU A 250 1.06 13.46 4.08
N LEU A 251 0.27 13.89 3.10
CA LEU A 251 -0.25 13.03 2.04
C LEU A 251 0.56 13.33 0.78
N ALA A 252 1.03 12.29 0.09
CA ALA A 252 1.48 12.47 -1.28
C ALA A 252 0.29 12.98 -2.10
N ILE A 253 0.54 13.96 -2.97
CA ILE A 253 -0.48 14.45 -3.88
C ILE A 253 -0.54 13.46 -5.03
N GLU A 254 -1.60 12.68 -5.09
CA GLU A 254 -1.78 11.67 -6.12
C GLU A 254 -3.05 11.88 -6.90
N GLU A 255 -3.02 11.39 -8.13
CA GLU A 255 -4.17 11.41 -9.01
C GLU A 255 -5.16 10.33 -8.55
N LYS A 256 -6.04 10.68 -7.60
CA LYS A 256 -7.11 9.79 -7.18
C LYS A 256 -8.14 9.66 -8.30
N TRP A 257 -8.06 8.62 -9.11
CA TRP A 257 -8.97 8.37 -10.22
C TRP A 257 -10.13 7.42 -9.88
N ILE A 258 -10.11 6.75 -8.71
CA ILE A 258 -11.27 6.06 -8.10
C ILE A 258 -11.75 6.85 -6.88
N LEU A 259 -13.04 7.19 -6.82
CA LEU A 259 -13.61 8.07 -5.78
C LEU A 259 -13.94 7.34 -4.47
N ASP A 260 -14.58 6.18 -4.60
CA ASP A 260 -15.04 5.30 -3.52
C ASP A 260 -14.35 3.94 -3.68
N PHE A 261 -13.41 3.65 -2.77
CA PHE A 261 -12.67 2.39 -2.79
C PHE A 261 -13.52 1.20 -2.34
N ASP A 262 -14.63 1.43 -1.64
CA ASP A 262 -15.51 0.38 -1.10
C ASP A 262 -16.57 -0.08 -2.10
N ALA A 263 -16.73 0.66 -3.19
CA ALA A 263 -17.62 0.27 -4.27
C ALA A 263 -17.07 -0.96 -4.98
N ALA A 264 -17.69 -2.12 -4.75
CA ALA A 264 -17.39 -3.33 -5.51
C ALA A 264 -17.77 -3.14 -7.00
N PRO A 265 -16.86 -3.46 -7.95
CA PRO A 265 -17.16 -3.38 -9.37
C PRO A 265 -18.20 -4.43 -9.78
N PRO A 266 -19.05 -4.18 -10.78
CA PRO A 266 -19.74 -5.25 -11.48
C PRO A 266 -18.72 -6.27 -12.02
N GLU A 267 -19.03 -7.57 -11.94
CA GLU A 267 -18.24 -8.61 -12.61
C GLU A 267 -18.16 -8.35 -14.12
N ASP A 268 -17.08 -8.79 -14.78
CA ASP A 268 -16.79 -8.55 -16.20
C ASP A 268 -16.70 -7.06 -16.60
N PHE A 269 -16.46 -6.15 -15.65
CA PHE A 269 -16.29 -4.72 -15.92
C PHE A 269 -14.82 -4.37 -16.16
N LYS A 270 -14.55 -3.71 -17.30
CA LYS A 270 -13.24 -3.15 -17.62
C LYS A 270 -13.38 -1.70 -18.05
N TRP A 271 -12.35 -0.91 -17.76
CA TRP A 271 -12.27 0.48 -18.19
C TRP A 271 -10.84 0.84 -18.56
N PHE A 272 -10.73 1.74 -19.54
CA PHE A 272 -9.47 2.30 -19.97
C PHE A 272 -9.63 3.77 -20.29
N PHE A 273 -8.63 4.54 -19.87
CA PHE A 273 -8.44 5.93 -20.23
C PHE A 273 -7.01 6.12 -20.75
N GLU A 274 -6.90 6.97 -21.75
CA GLU A 274 -5.64 7.34 -22.35
C GLU A 274 -5.69 8.84 -22.68
N GLU A 275 -4.75 9.60 -22.16
CA GLU A 275 -4.65 11.03 -22.40
C GLU A 275 -4.08 11.32 -23.80
N GLU A 276 -4.51 12.43 -24.40
CA GLU A 276 -3.91 12.98 -25.61
C GLU A 276 -2.37 13.09 -25.54
N GLY A 277 -1.71 12.61 -26.60
CA GLY A 277 -0.27 12.76 -26.82
C GLY A 277 0.15 14.14 -27.32
N SER A 278 1.44 14.46 -27.18
CA SER A 278 2.00 15.73 -27.65
C SER A 278 2.30 15.71 -29.16
N LYS A 279 2.35 16.88 -29.80
CA LYS A 279 2.76 17.01 -31.22
C LYS A 279 4.21 16.59 -31.49
N GLU A 280 5.06 16.54 -30.46
CA GLU A 280 6.48 16.18 -30.62
C GLU A 280 6.68 14.67 -30.84
N ASP A 281 5.72 13.84 -30.42
CA ASP A 281 5.78 12.39 -30.53
C ASP A 281 5.35 11.85 -31.91
N VAL A 282 4.82 12.72 -32.78
CA VAL A 282 4.54 12.45 -34.19
C VAL A 282 5.65 13.09 -35.01
N LEU A 283 6.77 12.36 -35.20
CA LEU A 283 7.86 12.78 -36.08
C LEU A 283 7.30 13.22 -37.45
N ILE A 284 7.37 14.53 -37.69
CA ILE A 284 6.90 15.16 -38.93
C ILE A 284 7.76 14.66 -40.08
N SER A 285 7.22 13.71 -40.84
CA SER A 285 7.57 13.58 -42.24
C SER A 285 6.84 14.71 -42.98
N GLY A 286 7.63 15.67 -43.45
CA GLY A 286 7.30 16.94 -44.11
C GLY A 286 5.87 17.19 -44.63
N GLY A 287 5.38 18.39 -44.34
CA GLY A 287 4.24 19.01 -45.03
C GLY A 287 3.31 19.72 -44.05
N GLY A 288 3.20 21.04 -44.15
CA GLY A 288 2.35 21.88 -43.30
C GLY A 288 0.86 21.75 -43.61
N GLU A 289 0.30 20.55 -43.43
CA GLU A 289 -1.14 20.35 -43.29
C GLU A 289 -1.48 20.21 -41.80
N ASP A 290 -2.65 20.70 -41.39
CA ASP A 290 -3.18 20.57 -40.02
C ASP A 290 -3.33 19.08 -39.66
N ILE A 291 -2.27 18.48 -39.11
CA ILE A 291 -2.31 17.12 -38.57
C ILE A 291 -3.32 17.11 -37.43
N PRO A 292 -4.39 16.29 -37.48
CA PRO A 292 -5.36 16.16 -36.40
C PRO A 292 -4.63 15.83 -35.10
N ARG A 293 -4.88 16.61 -34.04
CA ARG A 293 -4.32 16.30 -32.72
C ARG A 293 -4.94 14.99 -32.22
N PRO A 294 -4.15 14.04 -31.68
CA PRO A 294 -4.72 12.88 -31.02
C PRO A 294 -5.57 13.35 -29.84
N LYS A 295 -6.80 12.85 -29.74
CA LYS A 295 -7.73 13.17 -28.65
C LYS A 295 -7.54 12.18 -27.51
N SER A 296 -7.84 12.60 -26.29
CA SER A 296 -8.01 11.66 -25.18
C SER A 296 -9.10 10.65 -25.53
N ARG A 297 -8.86 9.39 -25.16
CA ARG A 297 -9.77 8.28 -25.43
C ARG A 297 -10.16 7.61 -24.13
N VAL A 298 -11.45 7.32 -24.01
CA VAL A 298 -11.97 6.54 -22.89
C VAL A 298 -12.92 5.48 -23.41
N TRP A 299 -12.86 4.29 -22.83
CA TRP A 299 -13.85 3.26 -23.08
C TRP A 299 -14.10 2.44 -21.83
N ALA A 300 -15.31 1.89 -21.74
CA ALA A 300 -15.67 0.91 -20.74
C ALA A 300 -16.32 -0.30 -21.41
N MET A 301 -16.02 -1.47 -20.87
CA MET A 301 -16.56 -2.74 -21.30
C MET A 301 -17.29 -3.39 -20.12
N TYR A 302 -18.46 -3.94 -20.37
CA TYR A 302 -19.19 -4.74 -19.40
C TYR A 302 -19.76 -5.95 -20.12
N ARG A 303 -19.27 -7.15 -19.78
CA ARG A 303 -19.50 -8.36 -20.57
C ARG A 303 -19.10 -8.08 -22.04
N ASP A 304 -20.01 -8.34 -22.98
CA ASP A 304 -19.77 -8.11 -24.42
C ASP A 304 -20.11 -6.69 -24.90
N MET A 305 -20.52 -5.79 -24.01
CA MET A 305 -20.90 -4.42 -24.38
C MET A 305 -19.71 -3.47 -24.25
N LEU A 306 -19.41 -2.74 -25.32
CA LEU A 306 -18.38 -1.70 -25.33
C LEU A 306 -19.03 -0.32 -25.54
N VAL A 307 -18.67 0.63 -24.69
CA VAL A 307 -18.97 2.05 -24.89
C VAL A 307 -17.67 2.83 -24.91
N SER A 308 -17.55 3.78 -25.84
CA SER A 308 -16.33 4.57 -25.99
C SER A 308 -16.64 6.01 -26.37
N LYS A 309 -15.71 6.90 -26.04
CA LYS A 309 -15.77 8.31 -26.37
C LYS A 309 -14.35 8.87 -26.56
N SER A 310 -14.22 9.79 -27.50
CA SER A 310 -13.03 10.63 -27.64
C SER A 310 -13.39 12.07 -27.30
N PHE A 311 -12.52 12.75 -26.58
CA PHE A 311 -12.75 14.13 -26.13
C PHE A 311 -11.44 14.86 -25.95
N ASP A 312 -11.53 16.19 -25.90
CA ASP A 312 -10.40 17.07 -25.60
C ASP A 312 -10.62 17.64 -24.19
N PHE A 313 -9.54 17.83 -23.42
CA PHE A 313 -9.62 18.69 -22.24
C PHE A 313 -9.73 20.15 -22.70
N SER A 314 -10.48 20.97 -21.96
CA SER A 314 -10.67 22.38 -22.30
C SER A 314 -9.34 23.11 -22.13
N LEU A 315 -8.86 23.81 -23.17
CA LEU A 315 -7.52 24.42 -23.28
C LEU A 315 -7.22 25.60 -22.32
N GLY A 316 -7.82 25.67 -21.13
CA GLY A 316 -7.63 26.79 -20.21
C GLY A 316 -7.42 26.32 -18.78
N ARG A 317 -6.17 26.46 -18.30
CA ARG A 317 -5.67 26.11 -16.95
C ARG A 317 -6.41 26.76 -15.76
N ASP A 318 -7.49 27.49 -16.01
CA ASP A 318 -8.28 28.25 -15.04
C ASP A 318 -9.80 27.92 -15.10
N LEU A 319 -10.22 26.85 -15.80
CA LEU A 319 -11.64 26.53 -15.97
C LEU A 319 -12.14 25.40 -15.03
N PRO A 320 -13.40 25.47 -14.52
CA PRO A 320 -13.93 24.57 -13.48
C PRO A 320 -14.16 23.07 -13.84
N SER A 321 -13.74 22.56 -14.99
CA SER A 321 -14.08 21.18 -15.40
C SER A 321 -12.95 20.43 -16.12
N GLU A 322 -11.73 20.55 -15.62
CA GLU A 322 -10.59 19.75 -16.11
C GLU A 322 -10.68 18.29 -15.65
N VAL A 323 -11.28 18.01 -14.49
CA VAL A 323 -11.64 16.64 -14.09
C VAL A 323 -12.97 16.23 -14.72
N LYS A 324 -13.01 15.06 -15.35
CA LYS A 324 -14.22 14.50 -15.97
C LYS A 324 -14.62 13.20 -15.28
N ASN A 325 -15.90 13.08 -14.93
CA ASN A 325 -16.47 11.85 -14.40
C ASN A 325 -16.83 10.89 -15.54
N LEU A 326 -16.53 9.61 -15.37
CA LEU A 326 -16.81 8.60 -16.39
C LEU A 326 -18.31 8.45 -16.68
N GLY A 327 -19.18 8.58 -15.68
CA GLY A 327 -20.63 8.46 -15.86
C GLY A 327 -21.27 9.58 -16.68
N ASP A 328 -20.55 10.69 -16.89
CA ASP A 328 -20.96 11.77 -17.79
C ASP A 328 -20.35 11.62 -19.21
N LEU A 329 -19.29 10.81 -19.32
CA LEU A 329 -18.62 10.51 -20.58
C LEU A 329 -19.21 9.28 -21.27
N LEU A 330 -19.55 8.25 -20.50
CA LEU A 330 -19.94 6.94 -20.96
C LEU A 330 -21.29 6.55 -20.35
N GLN A 331 -22.12 5.91 -21.15
CA GLN A 331 -23.38 5.33 -20.70
C GLN A 331 -23.71 4.09 -21.52
N PHE A 332 -23.86 2.95 -20.85
CA PHE A 332 -24.35 1.73 -21.47
C PHE A 332 -25.83 1.88 -21.84
N GLY A 333 -26.19 1.42 -23.04
CA GLY A 333 -27.53 1.56 -23.60
C GLY A 333 -28.62 1.02 -22.67
N ALA A 334 -29.66 1.81 -22.47
CA ALA A 334 -30.75 1.54 -21.52
C ALA A 334 -31.66 0.38 -21.99
N GLY A 335 -31.20 -0.86 -21.84
CA GLY A 335 -32.13 -1.96 -21.56
C GLY A 335 -32.61 -1.82 -20.11
N VAL A 336 -33.89 -2.08 -19.83
CA VAL A 336 -34.52 -1.98 -18.48
C VAL A 336 -33.97 -3.03 -17.48
N LYS A 337 -32.76 -3.56 -17.72
CA LYS A 337 -32.10 -4.51 -16.84
C LYS A 337 -31.46 -3.74 -15.69
N SER A 338 -31.81 -4.11 -14.45
CA SER A 338 -31.25 -3.53 -13.22
C SER A 338 -29.72 -3.53 -13.20
N GLU A 339 -29.10 -4.54 -13.82
CA GLU A 339 -27.64 -4.66 -13.96
C GLU A 339 -27.01 -3.47 -14.71
N ILE A 340 -27.61 -3.03 -15.83
CA ILE A 340 -27.08 -1.90 -16.62
C ILE A 340 -27.17 -0.58 -15.83
N VAL A 341 -28.23 -0.43 -15.03
CA VAL A 341 -28.37 0.72 -14.13
C VAL A 341 -27.27 0.72 -13.07
N ALA A 342 -26.94 -0.44 -12.50
CA ALA A 342 -25.85 -0.57 -11.54
C ALA A 342 -24.49 -0.26 -12.17
N VAL A 343 -24.19 -0.76 -13.38
CA VAL A 343 -22.94 -0.46 -14.09
C VAL A 343 -22.82 1.03 -14.41
N ASN A 344 -23.90 1.66 -14.90
CA ASN A 344 -23.91 3.10 -15.16
C ASN A 344 -23.74 3.93 -13.87
N LYS A 345 -24.24 3.44 -12.74
CA LYS A 345 -23.96 4.05 -11.42
C LYS A 345 -22.49 3.87 -11.05
N TYR A 346 -21.93 2.68 -11.26
CA TYR A 346 -20.53 2.37 -10.95
C TYR A 346 -19.55 3.19 -11.78
N LEU A 347 -19.86 3.50 -13.05
CA LEU A 347 -19.05 4.42 -13.87
C LEU A 347 -18.81 5.78 -13.18
N ARG A 348 -19.76 6.24 -12.35
CA ARG A 348 -19.58 7.50 -11.62
C ARG A 348 -18.51 7.43 -10.53
N ASN A 349 -17.99 6.25 -10.23
CA ASN A 349 -16.90 6.06 -9.29
C ASN A 349 -15.53 6.47 -9.84
N PHE A 350 -15.41 6.63 -11.17
CA PHE A 350 -14.13 6.95 -11.79
C PHE A 350 -14.09 8.38 -12.30
N GLN A 351 -12.91 8.97 -12.26
CA GLN A 351 -12.62 10.28 -12.82
C GLN A 351 -11.30 10.28 -13.56
N VAL A 352 -11.18 11.18 -14.54
CA VAL A 352 -9.96 11.39 -15.33
C VAL A 352 -9.63 12.87 -15.35
N ALA A 353 -8.35 13.19 -15.29
CA ALA A 353 -7.84 14.56 -15.37
C ALA A 353 -6.68 14.62 -16.38
N PRO A 354 -6.30 15.82 -16.85
CA PRO A 354 -5.05 15.99 -17.57
C PRO A 354 -3.86 15.65 -16.67
N SER A 355 -2.79 15.10 -17.25
CA SER A 355 -1.59 14.75 -16.48
C SER A 355 -1.01 15.98 -15.77
N GLY A 356 -0.72 15.83 -14.47
CA GLY A 356 -0.15 16.88 -13.64
C GLY A 356 -1.19 17.83 -13.03
N TYR A 357 -2.48 17.69 -13.37
CA TYR A 357 -3.56 18.52 -12.83
C TYR A 357 -3.57 18.51 -11.29
N PHE A 358 -3.49 17.33 -10.68
CA PHE A 358 -3.56 17.20 -9.23
C PHE A 358 -2.31 17.76 -8.54
N ALA A 359 -1.13 17.54 -9.14
CA ALA A 359 0.12 18.11 -8.66
C ALA A 359 0.11 19.65 -8.69
N ASP A 360 -0.32 20.25 -9.80
CA ASP A 360 -0.44 21.70 -9.98
C ASP A 360 -1.43 22.33 -8.98
N LYS A 361 -2.59 21.67 -8.79
CA LYS A 361 -3.60 22.13 -7.84
C LYS A 361 -3.06 22.16 -6.41
N ALA A 362 -2.41 21.09 -5.98
CA ALA A 362 -1.89 21.03 -4.61
C ALA A 362 -0.67 21.95 -4.40
N TRP A 363 0.15 22.18 -5.43
CA TRP A 363 1.17 23.22 -5.42
C TRP A 363 0.53 24.61 -5.24
N SER A 364 -0.52 24.93 -6.00
CA SER A 364 -1.27 26.19 -5.88
C SER A 364 -1.87 26.37 -4.48
N GLU A 365 -2.47 25.32 -3.91
CA GLU A 365 -3.02 25.35 -2.56
C GLU A 365 -1.94 25.55 -1.49
N SER A 366 -0.77 24.92 -1.66
CA SER A 366 0.38 25.09 -0.78
C SER A 366 0.95 26.52 -0.83
N GLN A 367 1.03 27.11 -2.03
CA GLN A 367 1.43 28.50 -2.21
C GLN A 367 0.43 29.48 -1.56
N LYS A 368 -0.88 29.27 -1.76
CA LYS A 368 -1.92 30.08 -1.13
C LYS A 368 -1.87 30.01 0.40
N ARG A 369 -1.56 28.85 0.99
CA ARG A 369 -1.34 28.71 2.44
C ARG A 369 -0.10 29.47 2.92
N ALA A 370 0.98 29.45 2.15
CA ALA A 370 2.19 30.20 2.46
C ALA A 370 1.98 31.73 2.35
N GLU A 371 1.16 32.18 1.40
CA GLU A 371 0.80 33.59 1.21
C GLU A 371 -0.25 34.10 2.21
N GLY A 372 -1.11 33.20 2.74
CA GLY A 372 -2.19 33.52 3.68
C GLY A 372 -1.75 33.79 5.13
N GLY A 373 -0.47 33.66 5.45
CA GLY A 373 0.06 33.88 6.79
C GLY A 373 -0.24 32.74 7.76
N TRP A 374 0.81 32.21 8.39
CA TRP A 374 0.71 31.23 9.46
C TRP A 374 0.24 31.95 10.74
N ASP A 375 -1.07 31.98 11.00
CA ASP A 375 -1.58 32.48 12.28
C ASP A 375 -1.46 31.37 13.33
N ALA A 376 -0.34 31.33 14.04
CA ALA A 376 -0.02 30.33 15.06
C ALA A 376 -0.82 30.51 16.37
N ARG A 377 -2.06 31.01 16.29
CA ARG A 377 -3.02 31.13 17.40
C ARG A 377 -4.47 31.01 16.89
N ALA A 378 -4.89 29.78 16.61
CA ALA A 378 -6.30 29.40 16.62
C ALA A 378 -6.44 28.03 17.30
#